data_AF-A0A2T7G3H0-F1
#
_entry.id   AF-A0A2T7G3H0-F1
#
_cell.length_a   1.000
_cell.length_b   1.000
_cell.length_c   1.000
_cell.angle_alpha   90.00
_cell.angle_beta   90.00
_cell.angle_gamma   90.00
#
_symmetry.space_group_name_H-M   'P 1'
#
loop_
_entity.id
_entity.type
_entity.pdbx_description
1 polymer ?
#
loop_
_entity_poly.entity_id
_entity_poly.type
_entity_poly.pdbx_seq_one_letter_code
_entity_poly.pdbx_strand_id
1 'polypeptide(L)'
;MTACARCLDACIGDQKMADCAKLCRDCMVVCNPFAILCASGSVSYASLCKACAEICDACAAECEKHDSHHCPECAEACRKCAEESRKIA
;
A
#
# COMPACT_ATOMS: atom_id res chain seq x y z
N MET A 1 3.44 5.18 0.03
CA MET A 1 2.33 5.53 -0.89
C MET A 1 2.77 6.01 -2.26
N THR A 2 3.81 6.84 -2.39
CA THR A 2 4.28 7.30 -3.72
C THR A 2 4.56 6.14 -4.67
N ALA A 3 5.07 5.02 -4.16
CA ALA A 3 5.25 3.79 -4.95
C ALA A 3 3.92 3.21 -5.46
N CYS A 4 2.89 3.09 -4.61
CA CYS A 4 1.54 2.67 -5.02
C CYS A 4 0.93 3.63 -6.04
N ALA A 5 1.12 4.94 -5.91
CA ALA A 5 0.61 5.92 -6.86
C ALA A 5 1.26 5.75 -8.25
N ARG A 6 2.58 5.63 -8.30
CA ARG A 6 3.31 5.35 -9.55
C ARG A 6 2.92 4.01 -10.16
N CYS A 7 2.78 2.98 -9.33
CA CYS A 7 2.37 1.66 -9.79
C CYS A 7 0.94 1.68 -10.33
N LEU A 8 0.00 2.37 -9.67
CA LEU A 8 -1.35 2.60 -10.16
C LEU A 8 -1.34 3.29 -11.52
N ASP A 9 -0.61 4.40 -11.66
CA ASP A 9 -0.54 5.15 -12.92
C ASP A 9 0.04 4.29 -14.07
N ALA A 10 0.98 3.40 -13.77
CA ALA A 10 1.54 2.46 -14.74
C ALA A 10 0.59 1.30 -15.09
N CYS A 11 -0.26 0.86 -14.15
CA CYS A 11 -1.15 -0.29 -14.32
C CYS A 11 -2.54 0.08 -14.87
N ILE A 12 -2.97 1.33 -14.70
CA ILE A 12 -4.34 1.73 -15.02
C ILE A 12 -4.59 1.62 -16.53
N GLY A 13 -5.65 0.87 -16.89
CA GLY A 13 -6.03 0.63 -18.29
C GLY A 13 -5.52 -0.70 -18.86
N ASP A 14 -4.53 -1.35 -18.23
CA ASP A 14 -4.16 -2.72 -18.58
C ASP A 14 -5.05 -3.72 -17.85
N GLN A 15 -5.80 -4.51 -18.62
CA GLN A 15 -6.70 -5.55 -18.08
C GLN A 15 -5.96 -6.64 -17.30
N LYS A 16 -4.70 -6.94 -17.65
CA LYS A 16 -3.87 -7.92 -16.92
C LYS A 16 -3.41 -7.39 -15.57
N MET A 17 -3.43 -6.07 -15.39
CA MET A 17 -2.96 -5.38 -14.19
C MET A 17 -4.12 -4.77 -13.38
N ALA A 18 -5.37 -5.11 -13.70
CA ALA A 18 -6.54 -4.50 -13.09
C ALA A 18 -6.58 -4.67 -11.56
N ASP A 19 -6.22 -5.86 -11.06
CA ASP A 19 -6.15 -6.14 -9.63
C ASP A 19 -4.99 -5.39 -8.96
N CYS A 20 -3.84 -5.29 -9.62
CA CYS A 20 -2.71 -4.49 -9.15
C CYS A 20 -3.09 -3.00 -9.03
N ALA A 21 -3.73 -2.43 -10.05
CA ALA A 21 -4.21 -1.05 -10.04
C ALA A 21 -5.23 -0.83 -8.91
N LYS A 22 -6.18 -1.76 -8.73
CA LYS A 22 -7.19 -1.69 -7.67
C LYS A 22 -6.55 -1.70 -6.28
N LEU A 23 -5.66 -2.66 -6.01
CA LEU A 23 -5.00 -2.77 -4.71
C LEU A 23 -4.04 -1.61 -4.43
N CYS A 24 -3.34 -1.08 -5.44
CA CYS A 24 -2.53 0.13 -5.29
C CYS A 24 -3.38 1.32 -4.87
N ARG A 25 -4.57 1.49 -5.47
CA ARG A 25 -5.52 2.54 -5.10
C ARG A 25 -6.03 2.36 -3.68
N ASP A 26 -6.49 1.17 -3.33
CA ASP A 26 -7.03 0.87 -1.99
C ASP A 26 -5.96 1.08 -0.92
N CYS A 27 -4.72 0.65 -1.19
CA CYS A 27 -3.56 0.87 -0.32
C CYS A 27 -3.33 2.36 -0.08
N MET A 28 -3.43 3.22 -1.11
CA MET A 28 -3.29 4.67 -0.95
C MET A 28 -4.41 5.27 -0.09
N VAL A 29 -5.66 4.84 -0.30
CA VAL A 29 -6.82 5.35 0.45
C VAL A 29 -6.69 5.06 1.95
N VAL A 30 -6.12 3.91 2.32
CA VAL A 30 -5.91 3.54 3.72
C VAL A 30 -4.62 4.15 4.30
N CYS A 31 -3.50 4.06 3.56
CA CYS A 31 -2.20 4.50 4.07
C CYS A 31 -2.10 6.02 4.26
N ASN A 32 -2.84 6.81 3.48
CA ASN A 32 -2.76 8.27 3.56
C ASN A 32 -3.26 8.82 4.90
N PRO A 33 -4.52 8.57 5.31
CA PRO A 33 -5.00 9.01 6.62
C PRO A 33 -4.18 8.38 7.75
N PHE A 34 -3.76 7.13 7.63
CA PHE A 34 -2.89 6.49 8.62
C PHE A 34 -1.58 7.26 8.83
N ALA A 35 -0.87 7.60 7.75
CA ALA A 35 0.38 8.36 7.82
C ALA A 35 0.18 9.76 8.40
N ILE A 36 -0.93 10.44 8.04
CA ILE A 36 -1.28 11.77 8.58
C ILE A 36 -1.54 11.69 10.10
N LEU A 37 -2.28 10.67 10.56
CA LEU A 37 -2.56 10.48 11.98
C LEU A 37 -1.29 10.13 12.77
N CYS A 38 -0.40 9.30 12.21
CA CYS A 38 0.91 9.02 12.81
C CYS A 38 1.74 10.30 12.93
N ALA A 39 1.85 11.09 11.86
CA ALA A 39 2.65 12.31 11.83
C ALA A 39 2.12 13.40 12.77
N SER A 40 0.80 13.44 13.01
CA SER A 40 0.17 14.37 13.95
C SER A 40 0.21 13.90 15.42
N GLY A 41 0.69 12.68 15.69
CA GLY A 41 0.69 12.09 17.04
C GLY A 41 -0.70 11.71 17.55
N SER A 42 -1.69 11.57 16.66
CA SER A 42 -3.06 11.25 17.05
C SER A 42 -3.20 9.79 17.46
N VAL A 43 -3.69 9.51 18.67
CA VAL A 43 -3.94 8.12 19.13
C VAL A 43 -4.94 7.34 18.24
N SER A 44 -5.71 8.03 17.41
CA SER A 44 -6.64 7.41 16.46
C SER A 44 -5.97 6.59 15.37
N TYR A 45 -4.65 6.68 15.15
CA TYR A 45 -3.97 5.80 14.18
C TYR A 45 -4.07 4.32 14.56
N ALA A 46 -4.19 4.00 15.86
CA ALA A 46 -4.17 2.62 16.36
C ALA A 46 -5.30 1.77 15.77
N SER A 47 -6.49 2.37 15.56
CA SER A 47 -7.63 1.68 14.95
C SER A 47 -7.43 1.39 13.45
N LEU A 48 -6.48 2.07 12.80
CA LEU A 48 -6.14 1.87 11.39
C LEU A 48 -4.93 0.96 11.17
N CYS A 49 -4.10 0.68 12.20
CA CYS A 49 -2.88 -0.12 12.05
C CYS A 49 -3.14 -1.48 11.37
N LYS A 50 -4.17 -2.20 11.85
CA LYS A 50 -4.53 -3.50 11.30
C LYS A 50 -4.94 -3.41 9.83
N ALA A 51 -5.84 -2.49 9.50
CA ALA A 51 -6.31 -2.29 8.14
C ALA A 51 -5.17 -1.87 7.19
N CYS A 52 -4.28 -1.01 7.67
CA CYS A 52 -3.09 -0.57 6.92
C CYS A 52 -2.14 -1.73 6.63
N ALA A 53 -1.86 -2.59 7.62
CA ALA A 53 -1.02 -3.76 7.42
C ALA A 53 -1.63 -4.76 6.44
N GLU A 54 -2.92 -5.08 6.60
CA GLU A 54 -3.63 -6.05 5.75
C GLU A 54 -3.68 -5.60 4.28
N ILE A 55 -4.00 -4.33 4.02
CA ILE A 55 -4.05 -3.84 2.63
C ILE A 55 -2.66 -3.72 2.00
N CYS A 56 -1.64 -3.38 2.80
CA CYS A 56 -0.26 -3.37 2.34
C CYS A 56 0.22 -4.77 1.97
N ASP A 57 -0.08 -5.80 2.77
CA ASP A 57 0.26 -7.19 2.43
C ASP A 57 -0.44 -7.64 1.15
N ALA A 58 -1.73 -7.31 0.99
CA ALA A 58 -2.49 -7.64 -0.21
C ALA A 58 -1.90 -6.95 -1.46
N CYS A 59 -1.59 -5.65 -1.36
CA CYS A 59 -0.98 -4.90 -2.44
C CYS A 59 0.40 -5.44 -2.80
N ALA A 60 1.24 -5.78 -1.81
CA ALA A 60 2.56 -6.36 -2.04
C ALA A 60 2.46 -7.73 -2.73
N ALA A 61 1.61 -8.62 -2.21
CA ALA A 61 1.43 -9.95 -2.76
C ALA A 61 0.89 -9.93 -4.20
N GLU A 62 0.08 -8.94 -4.55
CA GLU A 62 -0.36 -8.75 -5.94
C GLU A 62 0.78 -8.20 -6.81
N CYS A 63 1.51 -7.18 -6.36
CA CYS A 63 2.63 -6.62 -7.10
C CYS A 63 3.74 -7.66 -7.36
N GLU A 64 4.01 -8.55 -6.41
CA GLU A 64 5.01 -9.64 -6.54
C GLU A 64 4.70 -10.63 -7.66
N LYS A 65 3.47 -10.66 -8.19
CA LYS A 65 3.09 -11.54 -9.32
C LYS A 65 3.53 -10.99 -10.68
N HIS A 66 3.92 -9.72 -10.76
CA HIS A 66 4.12 -9.01 -12.02
C HIS A 66 5.60 -8.73 -12.26
N ASP A 67 6.10 -9.14 -13.42
CA ASP A 67 7.48 -8.88 -13.86
C ASP A 67 7.57 -7.51 -14.57
N SER A 68 7.36 -6.45 -13.80
CA SER A 68 7.49 -5.06 -14.25
C SER A 68 8.52 -4.33 -13.40
N HIS A 69 9.03 -3.18 -13.87
CA HIS A 69 9.99 -2.42 -13.07
C HIS A 69 9.36 -1.77 -11.83
N HIS A 70 8.09 -1.35 -11.91
CA HIS A 70 7.42 -0.59 -10.85
C HIS A 70 6.79 -1.47 -9.75
N CYS A 71 6.41 -2.72 -10.07
CA CYS A 71 5.74 -3.60 -9.12
C CYS A 71 6.66 -4.07 -7.97
N PRO A 72 7.92 -4.50 -8.19
CA PRO A 72 8.84 -4.85 -7.12
C PRO A 72 9.08 -3.69 -6.13
N GLU A 73 9.24 -2.46 -6.63
CA GLU A 73 9.39 -1.27 -5.79
C GLU A 73 8.13 -1.01 -4.95
N CYS A 74 6.95 -1.19 -5.54
CA CYS A 74 5.68 -1.07 -4.82
C CYS A 74 5.53 -2.15 -3.74
N ALA A 75 5.90 -3.39 -4.06
CA ALA A 75 5.85 -4.50 -3.12
C ALA A 75 6.75 -4.25 -1.91
N GLU A 76 8.01 -3.89 -2.12
CA GLU A 76 8.96 -3.59 -1.04
C GLU A 76 8.43 -2.47 -0.13
N ALA A 77 7.94 -1.38 -0.73
CA ALA A 77 7.39 -0.26 0.02
C ALA A 77 6.16 -0.67 0.86
N CYS A 78 5.29 -1.53 0.32
CA CYS A 78 4.12 -2.02 1.02
C CYS A 78 4.51 -2.98 2.15
N ARG A 79 5.45 -3.91 1.93
CA ARG A 79 5.97 -4.81 2.99
C ARG A 79 6.53 -4.03 4.17
N LYS A 80 7.34 -2.99 3.88
CA LYS A 80 7.87 -2.11 4.91
C LYS A 80 6.77 -1.37 5.66
N CYS A 81 5.77 -0.84 4.95
CA CYS A 81 4.63 -0.17 5.59
C CYS A 81 3.86 -1.11 6.51
N ALA A 82 3.58 -2.34 6.06
CA ALA A 82 2.90 -3.34 6.87
C ALA A 82 3.69 -3.70 8.14
N GLU A 83 5.02 -3.87 8.03
CA GLU A 83 5.89 -4.15 9.17
C GLU A 83 5.83 -3.01 10.21
N GLU A 84 6.00 -1.76 9.77
CA GLU A 84 5.95 -0.60 10.66
C GLU A 84 4.56 -0.42 11.28
N SER A 85 3.47 -0.62 10.52
CA SER A 85 2.11 -0.59 11.05
C SER A 85 1.89 -1.62 12.16
N ARG A 86 2.52 -2.80 12.09
CA ARG A 86 2.43 -3.81 13.17
C ARG A 86 3.30 -3.48 14.37
N LYS A 87 4.40 -2.74 14.21
CA LYS A 87 5.28 -2.33 15.33
C LYS A 87 4.62 -1.28 16.22
N ILE A 88 3.76 -0.44 15.66
CA ILE A 88 3.11 0.66 16.36
C ILE A 88 1.63 0.40 16.70
N ALA A 89 1.13 -0.80 16.38
CA ALA A 89 -0.24 -1.24 16.69
C ALA A 89 -0.45 -1.48 18.19
#